data_AF-A0A7X8ITI7-F1
#
_entry.id   AF-A0A7X8ITI7-F1
#
_cell.length_a   1.000
_cell.length_b   1.000
_cell.length_c   1.000
_cell.angle_alpha   90.00
_cell.angle_beta   90.00
_cell.angle_gamma   90.00
#
_symmetry.space_group_name_H-M   'P 1'
#
loop_
_entity.id
_entity.type
_entity.pdbx_description
1 polymer ?
#
loop_
_entity_poly.entity_id
_entity_poly.type
_entity_poly.pdbx_seq_one_letter_code
_entity_poly.pdbx_strand_id
1 'polypeptide(L)' 'MKKITLQLEQLTCPACVTKIQNKLDTTEGLTNPKVLFNTSKVKAELDEEVLSADALVNLIEALGYEVESVK' A
#
# COMPACT_ATOMS: atom_id res chain seq x y z
N MET A 1 -5.48 -12.58 9.25
CA MET A 1 -4.52 -11.93 8.35
C MET A 1 -4.61 -12.51 6.95
N LYS A 2 -4.77 -11.64 5.94
CA LYS A 2 -4.95 -11.98 4.52
C LYS A 2 -3.91 -11.25 3.69
N LYS A 3 -3.30 -11.94 2.71
CA LYS A 3 -2.35 -11.29 1.81
C LYS A 3 -3.10 -10.39 0.84
N ILE A 4 -2.65 -9.15 0.73
CA ILE A 4 -3.16 -8.17 -0.22
C ILE A 4 -2.02 -7.66 -1.10
N THR A 5 -2.31 -7.49 -2.38
CA THR A 5 -1.43 -6.87 -3.37
C THR A 5 -2.18 -5.73 -4.05
N LEU A 6 -1.63 -4.53 -3.98
CA LEU A 6 -2.15 -3.35 -4.67
C LEU A 6 -1.25 -3.06 -5.85
N GLN A 7 -1.83 -2.86 -7.02
CA GLN A 7 -1.16 -2.26 -8.16
C GLN A 7 -1.34 -0.75 -8.08
N LEU A 8 -0.24 -0.03 -8.04
CA LEU A 8 -0.23 1.43 -8.10
C LEU A 8 0.04 1.88 -9.53
N GLU A 9 -0.28 3.13 -9.81
CA GLU A 9 0.28 3.84 -10.96
C GLU A 9 1.82 3.81 -10.94
N GLN A 10 2.43 4.17 -12.07
CA GLN A 10 3.87 4.07 -12.24
C GLN A 10 4.61 4.95 -11.21
N LEU A 11 5.33 4.30 -10.28
CA LEU A 11 6.18 5.01 -9.33
C LEU A 11 7.44 5.51 -10.03
N THR A 12 7.59 6.83 -10.13
CA THR A 12 8.70 7.48 -10.87
C THR A 12 9.78 8.08 -9.97
N CYS A 13 9.54 8.18 -8.66
CA CYS A 13 10.44 8.84 -7.72
C CYS A 13 10.81 7.90 -6.54
N PRO A 14 12.09 7.56 -6.33
CA PRO A 14 12.50 6.72 -5.19
C PRO A 14 12.15 7.33 -3.82
N ALA A 15 12.20 8.66 -3.68
CA ALA A 15 11.83 9.32 -2.43
C ALA A 15 10.32 9.21 -2.12
N CYS A 16 9.48 9.08 -3.15
CA CYS A 16 8.05 8.85 -3.03
C CYS A 16 7.74 7.47 -2.43
N VAL A 17 8.52 6.45 -2.79
CA VAL A 17 8.41 5.09 -2.24
C VAL A 17 8.60 5.09 -0.74
N THR A 18 9.63 5.79 -0.25
CA THR A 18 9.92 5.87 1.19
C THR A 18 8.75 6.48 1.97
N LYS A 19 8.07 7.48 1.40
CA LYS A 19 6.87 8.07 2.04
C LYS A 19 5.74 7.06 2.16
N ILE A 20 5.46 6.30 1.10
CA ILE A 20 4.43 5.25 1.13
C ILE A 20 4.80 4.18 2.15
N GLN A 21 6.03 3.67 2.09
CA GLN A 21 6.51 2.62 3.00
C GLN A 21 6.38 3.05 4.47
N ASN A 22 6.88 4.25 4.83
CA ASN A 22 6.79 4.76 6.19
C ASN A 22 5.33 4.90 6.67
N LYS A 23 4.42 5.29 5.77
CA LYS A 23 2.99 5.40 6.11
C LYS A 23 2.39 4.02 6.34
N LEU A 24 2.70 3.04 5.50
CA LEU A 24 2.22 1.66 5.65
C LEU A 24 2.79 0.99 6.92
N ASP A 25 4.06 1.20 7.24
CA ASP A 25 4.73 0.66 8.43
C ASP A 25 4.09 1.16 9.74
N THR A 26 3.45 2.33 9.70
CA THR A 26 2.76 2.95 10.86
C THR A 26 1.24 2.77 10.82
N THR A 27 0.72 2.06 9.81
CA THR A 27 -0.71 1.81 9.67
C THR A 27 -1.10 0.55 10.42
N GLU A 28 -2.01 0.70 11.38
CA GLU A 28 -2.56 -0.42 12.14
C GLU A 28 -3.36 -1.37 11.24
N GLY A 29 -3.32 -2.68 11.53
CA GLY A 29 -3.95 -3.69 10.67
C GLY A 29 -3.12 -4.10 9.45
N LEU A 30 -1.90 -3.57 9.28
CA LEU A 30 -0.93 -4.08 8.30
C LEU A 30 0.23 -4.80 8.98
N THR A 31 0.59 -5.96 8.45
CA THR A 31 1.78 -6.71 8.82
C THR A 31 2.71 -6.83 7.62
N ASN A 32 4.01 -6.60 7.84
CA ASN A 32 5.07 -6.70 6.83
C ASN A 32 4.77 -5.99 5.48
N PRO A 33 4.31 -4.74 5.47
CA PRO A 33 4.06 -4.04 4.22
C PRO A 33 5.37 -3.84 3.44
N LYS A 34 5.30 -4.00 2.11
CA LYS A 34 6.43 -3.84 1.19
C LYS A 34 6.00 -3.11 -0.06
N VAL A 35 6.65 -1.99 -0.35
CA VAL A 35 6.50 -1.27 -1.61
C VAL A 35 7.55 -1.75 -2.61
N LEU A 36 7.10 -2.38 -3.69
CA LEU A 36 7.90 -2.89 -4.80
C LEU A 36 7.97 -1.84 -5.91
N PHE A 37 8.94 -0.94 -5.81
CA PHE A 37 9.16 0.18 -6.75
C PHE A 37 9.19 -0.26 -8.22
N ASN A 38 10.02 -1.27 -8.54
CA ASN A 38 10.21 -1.73 -9.93
C ASN A 38 8.93 -2.25 -10.59
N THR A 39 7.95 -2.70 -9.80
CA THR A 39 6.68 -3.23 -10.31
C THR A 39 5.49 -2.34 -9.98
N SER A 40 5.71 -1.20 -9.32
CA SER A 40 4.67 -0.32 -8.76
C SER A 40 3.61 -1.10 -7.97
N LYS A 41 4.04 -1.97 -7.06
CA LYS A 41 3.13 -2.81 -6.26
C LYS A 41 3.34 -2.61 -4.78
N VAL A 42 2.27 -2.69 -4.00
CA VAL A 42 2.33 -2.83 -2.55
C VAL A 42 1.91 -4.25 -2.19
N LYS A 43 2.65 -4.91 -1.32
CA LYS A 43 2.27 -6.20 -0.73
C LYS A 43 2.23 -6.07 0.78
N ALA A 44 1.16 -6.54 1.39
CA ALA A 44 1.05 -6.55 2.84
C ALA A 44 0.18 -7.73 3.30
N GLU A 45 0.20 -7.99 4.60
CA GLU A 45 -0.77 -8.84 5.26
C GLU A 45 -1.77 -7.92 5.98
N LEU A 46 -3.01 -7.91 5.48
CA LEU A 46 -4.11 -7.11 6.00
C LEU A 46 -4.87 -7.87 7.08
N ASP A 47 -5.16 -7.20 8.17
CA ASP A 47 -6.15 -7.63 9.16
C ASP A 47 -7.50 -6.97 8.86
N GLU A 48 -8.41 -7.73 8.24
CA GLU A 48 -9.73 -7.24 7.82
C GLU A 48 -10.64 -6.86 8.99
N GLU A 49 -10.30 -7.23 10.24
CA GLU A 49 -11.02 -6.79 11.45
C GLU A 49 -10.61 -5.38 11.89
N VAL A 50 -9.42 -4.91 11.47
CA VAL A 50 -8.83 -3.62 11.89
C VAL A 50 -8.83 -2.62 10.75
N LEU A 51 -8.50 -3.05 9.52
CA LEU A 51 -8.38 -2.21 8.34
C LEU A 51 -9.02 -2.89 7.12
N SER A 52 -9.90 -2.19 6.43
CA SER A 52 -10.47 -2.68 5.17
C SER A 52 -9.55 -2.42 3.98
N ALA A 53 -9.69 -3.21 2.92
CA ALA A 53 -8.97 -3.00 1.67
C ALA A 53 -9.27 -1.60 1.08
N ASP A 54 -10.52 -1.15 1.13
CA ASP A 54 -10.92 0.18 0.66
C ASP A 54 -10.27 1.31 1.48
N ALA A 55 -10.16 1.15 2.81
CA ALA A 55 -9.48 2.12 3.66
C ALA A 55 -7.98 2.22 3.32
N LEU A 56 -7.35 1.08 3.02
CA LEU A 56 -5.97 1.02 2.56
C LEU A 56 -5.78 1.70 1.19
N VAL A 57 -6.71 1.48 0.25
CA VAL A 57 -6.71 2.17 -1.06
C VAL A 57 -6.79 3.68 -0.86
N ASN A 58 -7.80 4.15 -0.12
CA ASN A 58 -7.99 5.57 0.17
C ASN A 58 -6.76 6.21 0.84
N LEU A 59 -6.08 5.47 1.73
CA LEU A 59 -4.86 5.93 2.38
C LEU A 59 -3.71 6.15 1.39
N ILE A 60 -3.57 5.29 0.39
CA ILE A 60 -2.55 5.45 -0.66
C ILE A 60 -2.91 6.58 -1.62
N GLU A 61 -4.17 6.68 -2.01
CA GLU A 61 -4.67 7.78 -2.85
C GLU A 61 -4.53 9.14 -2.17
N ALA A 62 -4.75 9.21 -0.85
CA ALA A 62 -4.52 10.41 -0.05
C ALA A 62 -3.04 10.83 0.00
N LEU A 63 -2.10 9.92 -0.25
CA LEU A 63 -0.68 10.26 -0.43
C LEU A 63 -0.36 10.75 -1.85
N GLY A 64 -1.34 10.72 -2.75
CA GLY A 64 -1.24 11.16 -4.14
C GLY A 64 -0.81 10.05 -5.10
N TYR A 65 -1.12 8.78 -4.81
CA TYR A 65 -0.86 7.66 -5.73
C TYR A 65 -2.15 6.92 -6.06
N GLU A 66 -2.47 6.81 -7.34
CA GLU A 66 -3.62 6.04 -7.81
C GLU A 66 -3.42 4.54 -7.63
N VAL A 67 -4.47 3.83 -7.20
CA VAL A 67 -4.49 2.36 -7.09
C VAL A 67 -5.28 1.78 -8.26
N GLU A 68 -4.59 1.14 -9.20
CA GLU A 68 -5.21 0.57 -10.40
C GLU A 68 -5.95 -0.75 -10.14
N SER A 69 -5.50 -1.56 -9.18
CA SER A 69 -6.17 -2.81 -8.82
C SER A 69 -5.77 -3.35 -7.45
N VAL A 70 -6.68 -4.14 -6.87
CA VAL A 70 -6.52 -4.83 -5.58
C VAL A 70 -6.66 -6.34 -5.80
N LYS A 71 -5.73 -7.14 -5.25
CA LYS A 71 -5.73 -8.62 -5.33
C LYS A 71 -5.40 -9.27 -3.99
#